data_AF-A0A166SJ16-F1
#
_entry.id   AF-A0A166SJ16-F1
#
_cell.length_a   1.000
_cell.length_b   1.000
_cell.length_c   1.000
_cell.angle_alpha   90.00
_cell.angle_beta   90.00
_cell.angle_gamma   90.00
#
_symmetry.space_group_name_H-M   'P 1'
#
loop_
_entity.id
_entity.type
_entity.pdbx_description
1 polymer ?
#
loop_
_entity_poly.entity_id
_entity_poly.type
_entity_poly.pdbx_seq_one_letter_code
_entity_poly.pdbx_strand_id
1 'polypeptide(L)'
;AGAGRLSCPVCGSDKVSRALMAPALAARGGAAPAGEGGAAEAPAPPPAAPAAGGSSPTEPTRPEVEKALRELRRKVEENADYVGGEFARQARAMHLGDLPQRAIYGDTKPAEARSLLEDGVPVLPLPFRPRRKLS
;
A
#
# COMPACT_ATOMS: atom_id res chain seq x y z
N ALA A 1 12.48 -22.65 -12.70
CA ALA A 1 11.29 -22.31 -11.88
C ALA A 1 11.37 -20.85 -11.41
N GLY A 2 10.41 -20.00 -11.78
CA GLY A 2 10.48 -18.55 -11.54
C GLY A 2 9.12 -17.85 -11.64
N ALA A 3 8.10 -18.43 -11.01
CA ALA A 3 6.73 -17.92 -11.07
C ALA A 3 6.48 -16.76 -10.08
N GLY A 4 7.04 -15.59 -10.39
CA GLY A 4 6.47 -14.34 -9.88
C GLY A 4 5.08 -14.18 -10.49
N ARG A 5 4.02 -14.36 -9.69
CA ARG A 5 2.62 -14.24 -10.14
C ARG A 5 2.32 -12.80 -10.52
N LEU A 6 2.41 -12.48 -11.82
CA LEU A 6 1.97 -11.20 -12.37
C LEU A 6 0.48 -11.33 -12.71
N SER A 7 -0.37 -10.66 -11.92
CA SER A 7 -1.79 -10.48 -12.24
C SER A 7 -2.00 -9.08 -12.84
N CYS A 8 -2.87 -8.98 -13.83
CA CYS A 8 -3.22 -7.70 -14.44
C CYS A 8 -4.03 -6.82 -13.44
N PRO A 9 -3.53 -5.64 -13.03
CA PRO A 9 -4.23 -4.79 -12.05
C PRO A 9 -5.49 -4.10 -12.60
N VAL A 10 -5.86 -4.34 -13.86
CA VAL A 10 -7.05 -3.78 -14.52
C VAL A 10 -8.17 -4.81 -14.65
N CYS A 11 -7.86 -6.10 -14.79
CA CYS A 11 -8.85 -7.15 -15.02
C CYS A 11 -8.62 -8.45 -14.24
N GLY A 12 -7.66 -8.49 -13.31
CA GLY A 12 -7.34 -9.65 -12.47
C GLY A 12 -6.71 -10.84 -13.20
N SER A 13 -6.59 -10.80 -14.53
CA SER A 13 -6.10 -11.91 -15.35
C SER A 13 -4.62 -12.24 -15.07
N ASP A 14 -4.34 -13.49 -14.71
CA ASP A 14 -2.99 -14.08 -14.66
C ASP A 14 -2.45 -14.44 -16.06
N LYS A 15 -3.24 -14.27 -17.14
CA LYS A 15 -2.83 -14.54 -18.52
C LYS A 15 -1.98 -13.39 -19.07
N VAL A 16 -0.83 -13.15 -18.45
CA VAL A 16 0.14 -12.12 -18.87
C VAL A 16 1.15 -12.72 -19.84
N SER A 17 1.12 -12.29 -21.10
CA SER A 17 2.10 -12.65 -22.12
C SER A 17 3.14 -11.54 -22.28
N ARG A 18 4.41 -11.92 -22.53
CA ARG A 18 5.44 -10.97 -22.96
C ARG A 18 5.12 -10.57 -24.40
N ALA A 19 4.75 -9.30 -24.61
CA ALA A 19 4.60 -8.75 -25.95
C ALA A 19 5.94 -8.79 -26.70
N LEU A 20 5.87 -8.84 -28.04
CA LEU A 20 7.03 -8.53 -28.88
C LEU A 20 7.52 -7.13 -28.53
N MET A 21 8.84 -6.96 -28.42
CA MET A 21 9.42 -5.63 -28.27
C MET A 21 9.07 -4.78 -29.50
N ALA A 22 8.80 -3.50 -29.29
CA ALA A 22 8.63 -2.58 -30.40
C ALA A 22 9.89 -2.63 -31.28
N PRO A 23 9.75 -2.64 -32.62
CA PRO A 23 10.91 -2.54 -33.50
C PRO A 23 11.65 -1.24 -33.18
N ALA A 24 12.98 -1.28 -33.20
CA ALA A 24 13.79 -0.09 -33.09
C ALA A 24 13.52 0.83 -34.29
N LEU A 25 12.60 1.79 -34.11
CA LEU A 25 12.46 2.91 -35.02
C LEU A 25 13.79 3.65 -35.00
N ALA A 26 14.48 3.64 -36.13
CA ALA A 26 15.78 4.28 -36.28
C ALA A 26 15.62 5.81 -36.22
N ALA A 27 15.60 6.36 -35.01
CA ALA A 27 16.11 7.70 -34.80
C ALA A 27 17.55 7.73 -35.34
N ARG A 28 17.85 8.69 -36.22
CA ARG A 28 19.19 8.83 -36.80
C ARG A 28 20.19 9.22 -35.69
N GLY A 29 20.89 8.23 -35.17
CA GLY A 29 22.08 8.37 -34.31
C GLY A 29 21.87 7.96 -32.85
N GLY A 30 22.67 6.97 -32.38
CA GLY A 30 22.83 6.67 -30.95
C GLY A 30 22.92 5.17 -30.61
N ALA A 31 24.13 4.70 -30.31
CA ALA A 31 24.56 3.31 -30.04
C ALA A 31 23.75 2.44 -29.04
N ALA A 32 23.97 1.12 -29.12
CA ALA A 32 23.55 0.07 -28.15
C ALA A 32 24.67 -0.99 -27.96
N PRO A 33 24.67 -1.73 -26.82
CA PRO A 33 24.62 -3.21 -26.81
C PRO A 33 23.54 -3.76 -25.83
N ALA A 34 22.80 -4.85 -26.13
CA ALA A 34 23.06 -6.31 -25.88
C ALA A 34 23.14 -6.72 -24.39
N GLY A 35 22.59 -7.84 -23.85
CA GLY A 35 21.83 -9.03 -24.36
C GLY A 35 21.10 -9.74 -23.16
N GLU A 36 20.07 -10.61 -23.30
CA GLU A 36 20.06 -12.09 -23.52
C GLU A 36 19.69 -12.99 -22.28
N GLY A 37 19.08 -14.19 -22.51
CA GLY A 37 18.56 -15.20 -21.52
C GLY A 37 17.00 -15.22 -21.29
N GLY A 38 16.28 -16.25 -20.78
CA GLY A 38 16.45 -17.73 -20.61
C GLY A 38 15.96 -18.31 -19.23
N ALA A 39 15.40 -19.53 -19.01
CA ALA A 39 14.58 -20.51 -19.79
C ALA A 39 13.97 -21.67 -18.89
N ALA A 40 12.91 -22.39 -19.35
CA ALA A 40 12.33 -23.73 -18.94
C ALA A 40 11.97 -24.06 -17.44
N GLU A 41 11.14 -25.04 -16.99
CA GLU A 41 10.19 -26.07 -17.52
C GLU A 41 9.07 -26.38 -16.45
N ALA A 42 8.12 -27.32 -16.66
CA ALA A 42 6.95 -27.65 -15.79
C ALA A 42 6.95 -29.11 -15.22
N PRO A 43 6.12 -29.44 -14.19
CA PRO A 43 4.90 -30.26 -14.40
C PRO A 43 3.70 -30.00 -13.41
N ALA A 44 2.64 -30.84 -13.42
CA ALA A 44 1.35 -30.73 -12.68
C ALA A 44 0.82 -32.15 -12.25
N PRO A 45 -0.44 -32.42 -11.77
CA PRO A 45 -1.50 -31.70 -10.99
C PRO A 45 -1.99 -32.59 -9.77
N PRO A 46 -3.29 -32.80 -9.40
CA PRO A 46 -4.49 -31.98 -9.02
C PRO A 46 -4.92 -32.28 -7.52
N PRO A 47 -6.20 -32.25 -7.04
CA PRO A 47 -7.44 -31.50 -7.37
C PRO A 47 -8.09 -30.75 -6.17
N ALA A 48 -9.08 -29.88 -6.43
CA ALA A 48 -10.37 -29.71 -5.70
C ALA A 48 -10.94 -28.28 -5.88
N ALA A 49 -12.28 -28.15 -5.98
CA ALA A 49 -13.01 -26.90 -6.26
C ALA A 49 -14.09 -26.61 -5.18
N PRO A 50 -15.18 -25.86 -5.42
CA PRO A 50 -15.26 -24.43 -5.07
C PRO A 50 -16.50 -24.05 -4.20
N ALA A 51 -16.51 -22.82 -3.65
CA ALA A 51 -17.68 -22.00 -3.19
C ALA A 51 -17.14 -20.93 -2.20
N ALA A 52 -17.69 -19.72 -2.02
CA ALA A 52 -18.73 -18.91 -2.68
C ALA A 52 -18.21 -17.44 -2.64
N GLY A 53 -18.66 -16.45 -3.42
CA GLY A 53 -19.99 -16.19 -3.97
C GLY A 53 -20.74 -15.22 -3.04
N GLY A 54 -20.72 -13.92 -3.35
CA GLY A 54 -21.38 -12.88 -2.54
C GLY A 54 -21.07 -11.45 -3.02
N SER A 55 -21.87 -10.93 -3.95
CA SER A 55 -21.68 -9.60 -4.57
C SER A 55 -22.41 -8.49 -3.82
N SER A 56 -21.92 -7.23 -3.96
CA SER A 56 -22.65 -5.94 -4.05
C SER A 56 -22.05 -4.83 -3.15
N PRO A 57 -22.27 -3.54 -3.46
CA PRO A 57 -22.29 -2.89 -4.78
C PRO A 57 -21.36 -1.65 -4.84
N THR A 58 -21.10 -1.14 -6.06
CA THR A 58 -20.39 0.13 -6.31
C THR A 58 -18.98 0.21 -5.72
N GLU A 59 -17.99 -0.39 -6.41
CA GLU A 59 -16.60 -0.01 -6.18
C GLU A 59 -16.43 1.48 -6.58
N PRO A 60 -16.02 2.37 -5.66
CA PRO A 60 -15.80 3.77 -5.97
C PRO A 60 -14.71 3.88 -7.04
N THR A 61 -14.91 4.71 -8.05
CA THR A 61 -13.92 4.85 -9.11
C THR A 61 -12.63 5.42 -8.52
N ARG A 62 -11.48 5.04 -9.09
CA ARG A 62 -10.17 5.50 -8.62
C ARG A 62 -10.08 7.02 -8.30
N PRO A 63 -10.56 7.96 -9.14
CA PRO A 63 -10.53 9.39 -8.81
C PRO A 63 -11.40 9.77 -7.59
N GLU A 64 -12.49 9.05 -7.33
CA GLU A 64 -13.36 9.27 -6.16
C GLU A 64 -12.66 8.81 -4.88
N VAL A 65 -11.98 7.66 -4.91
CA VAL A 65 -11.14 7.17 -3.80
C VAL A 65 -10.01 8.16 -3.48
N GLU A 66 -9.30 8.63 -4.51
CA GLU A 66 -8.21 9.60 -4.35
C GLU A 66 -8.70 10.95 -3.80
N LYS A 67 -9.92 11.38 -4.16
CA LYS A 67 -10.59 12.56 -3.60
C LYS A 67 -10.98 12.35 -2.13
N ALA A 68 -11.62 11.23 -1.80
CA ALA A 68 -12.03 10.89 -0.45
C ALA A 68 -10.83 10.79 0.51
N LEU A 69 -9.74 10.16 0.07
CA LEU A 69 -8.51 10.03 0.85
C LEU A 69 -7.85 11.39 1.13
N ARG A 70 -7.91 12.32 0.17
CA ARG A 70 -7.43 13.70 0.35
C ARG A 70 -8.26 14.47 1.36
N GLU A 71 -9.58 14.31 1.33
CA GLU A 71 -10.49 14.96 2.28
C GLU A 71 -10.35 14.39 3.70
N LEU A 72 -10.21 13.06 3.83
CA LEU A 72 -9.92 12.39 5.10
C LEU A 72 -8.61 12.91 5.70
N ARG A 73 -7.54 12.99 4.90
CA ARG A 73 -6.27 13.59 5.34
C ARG A 73 -6.48 15.02 5.82
N ARG A 74 -7.18 15.87 5.05
CA ARG A 74 -7.41 17.27 5.43
C ARG A 74 -8.11 17.36 6.78
N LYS A 75 -9.16 16.58 7.00
CA LYS A 75 -9.88 16.50 8.27
C LYS A 75 -8.99 16.07 9.44
N VAL A 76 -8.09 15.10 9.25
CA VAL A 76 -7.11 14.70 10.28
C VAL A 76 -6.12 15.83 10.56
N GLU A 77 -5.56 16.46 9.52
CA GLU A 77 -4.61 17.58 9.66
C GLU A 77 -5.25 18.85 10.25
N GLU A 78 -6.55 19.06 10.08
CA GLU A 78 -7.34 20.19 10.62
C GLU A 78 -7.80 20.00 12.08
N ASN A 79 -8.05 18.76 12.51
CA ASN A 79 -8.68 18.47 13.83
C ASN A 79 -7.73 17.83 14.85
N ALA A 80 -6.51 17.46 14.45
CA ALA A 80 -5.55 16.77 15.32
C ALA A 80 -4.17 17.43 15.29
N ASP A 81 -3.42 17.29 16.37
CA ASP A 81 -2.05 17.80 16.49
C ASP A 81 -1.03 16.80 15.92
N TYR A 82 -0.10 17.31 15.10
CA TYR A 82 1.02 16.50 14.62
C TYR A 82 2.13 16.39 15.66
N VAL A 83 2.32 15.20 16.22
CA VAL A 83 3.32 14.93 17.27
C VAL A 83 4.60 14.24 16.75
N GLY A 84 4.66 13.92 15.46
CA GLY A 84 5.83 13.26 14.84
C GLY A 84 6.20 11.96 15.55
N GLY A 85 7.50 11.75 15.79
CA GLY A 85 8.06 10.53 16.38
C GLY A 85 7.67 10.25 17.85
N GLU A 86 7.19 11.24 18.59
CA GLU A 86 6.78 11.07 20.00
C GLU A 86 5.37 10.46 20.15
N PHE A 87 4.73 10.03 19.05
CA PHE A 87 3.36 9.53 19.03
C PHE A 87 3.10 8.43 20.06
N ALA A 88 3.91 7.36 20.08
CA ALA A 88 3.68 6.23 20.97
C ALA A 88 3.83 6.58 22.46
N ARG A 89 4.76 7.47 22.79
CA ARG A 89 4.97 7.96 24.16
C ARG A 89 3.77 8.79 24.62
N GLN A 90 3.32 9.73 23.79
CA GLN A 90 2.18 10.58 24.13
C GLN A 90 0.87 9.80 24.15
N ALA A 91 0.66 8.86 23.22
CA ALA A 91 -0.53 8.00 23.20
C ALA A 91 -0.66 7.15 24.47
N ARG A 92 0.45 6.55 24.97
CA ARG A 92 0.45 5.87 26.28
C ARG A 92 0.19 6.82 27.44
N ALA A 93 0.91 7.95 27.51
CA ALA A 93 0.74 8.93 28.58
C ALA A 93 -0.69 9.52 28.64
N MET A 94 -1.34 9.71 27.49
CA MET A 94 -2.75 10.12 27.43
C MET A 94 -3.68 9.00 27.89
N HIS A 95 -3.43 7.75 27.48
CA HIS A 95 -4.21 6.58 27.92
C HIS A 95 -4.12 6.35 29.44
N LEU A 96 -2.95 6.57 30.04
CA LEU A 96 -2.72 6.47 31.48
C LEU A 96 -3.20 7.70 32.28
N GLY A 97 -3.50 8.82 31.62
CA GLY A 97 -3.98 10.05 32.25
C GLY A 97 -2.89 11.06 32.67
N ASP A 98 -1.62 10.80 32.38
CA ASP A 98 -0.50 11.73 32.61
C ASP A 98 -0.58 12.99 31.73
N LEU A 99 -1.23 12.89 30.56
CA LEU A 99 -1.42 13.99 29.61
C LEU A 99 -2.91 14.17 29.26
N PRO A 100 -3.34 15.41 28.96
CA PRO A 100 -4.72 15.68 28.58
C PRO A 100 -5.10 14.96 27.28
N GLN A 101 -6.31 14.39 27.27
CA GLN A 101 -6.93 13.77 26.11
C GLN A 101 -7.20 14.80 25.01
N ARG A 102 -6.70 14.53 23.80
CA ARG A 102 -6.79 15.38 22.61
C ARG A 102 -6.58 14.53 21.35
N ALA A 103 -6.93 15.03 20.17
CA ALA A 103 -6.64 14.31 18.94
C ALA A 103 -5.16 14.50 18.55
N ILE A 104 -4.40 13.41 18.42
CA ILE A 104 -3.00 13.42 17.95
C ILE A 104 -2.80 12.50 16.75
N TYR A 105 -1.90 12.86 15.85
CA TYR A 105 -1.38 11.99 14.79
C TYR A 105 0.14 12.15 14.65
N GLY A 106 0.82 11.10 14.21
CA GLY A 106 2.27 11.13 14.12
C GLY A 106 2.86 9.90 13.45
N ASP A 107 4.16 9.73 13.63
CA ASP A 107 4.96 8.63 13.09
C ASP A 107 5.42 7.73 14.24
N THR A 108 5.39 6.42 14.01
CA THR A 108 6.01 5.44 14.90
C THR A 108 6.39 4.20 14.08
N LYS A 109 7.24 3.33 14.65
CA LYS A 109 7.64 2.07 14.00
C LYS A 109 6.45 1.10 13.98
N PRO A 110 6.31 0.24 12.96
CA PRO A 110 5.19 -0.69 12.87
C PRO A 110 5.17 -1.74 13.99
N ALA A 111 6.29 -2.03 14.64
CA ALA A 111 6.34 -2.88 15.83
C ALA A 111 5.76 -2.15 17.06
N GLU A 112 6.17 -0.90 17.26
CA GLU A 112 5.75 -0.04 18.37
C GLU A 112 4.26 0.31 18.28
N ALA A 113 3.74 0.53 17.07
CA ALA A 113 2.30 0.68 16.80
C ALA A 113 1.47 -0.58 17.15
N ARG A 114 2.05 -1.78 17.09
CA ARG A 114 1.37 -3.02 17.50
C ARG A 114 1.37 -3.15 19.02
N SER A 115 2.48 -2.86 19.68
CA SER A 115 2.53 -2.83 21.13
C SER A 115 1.52 -1.85 21.72
N LEU A 116 1.27 -0.69 21.09
CA LEU A 116 0.20 0.21 21.50
C LEU A 116 -1.20 -0.44 21.48
N LEU A 117 -1.50 -1.29 20.48
CA LEU A 117 -2.76 -2.03 20.40
C LEU A 117 -2.84 -3.14 21.47
N GLU A 118 -1.71 -3.80 21.75
CA GLU A 118 -1.57 -4.82 22.81
C GLU A 118 -1.72 -4.19 24.21
N ASP A 119 -1.16 -2.99 24.42
CA ASP A 119 -1.29 -2.14 25.61
C ASP A 119 -2.72 -1.58 25.80
N GLY A 120 -3.65 -1.81 24.86
CA GLY A 120 -5.02 -1.29 24.90
C GLY A 120 -5.18 0.18 24.46
N VAL A 121 -4.13 0.81 23.93
CA VAL A 121 -4.18 2.18 23.42
C VAL A 121 -4.87 2.21 22.05
N PRO A 122 -5.99 2.96 21.89
CA PRO A 122 -6.77 2.95 20.65
C PRO A 122 -6.06 3.73 19.54
N VAL A 123 -5.27 3.03 18.72
CA VAL A 123 -4.54 3.60 17.58
C VAL A 123 -5.03 3.02 16.25
N LEU A 124 -5.11 3.84 15.20
CA LEU A 124 -5.42 3.39 13.85
C LEU A 124 -4.29 3.78 12.88
N PRO A 125 -3.82 2.87 12.00
CA PRO A 125 -2.89 3.23 10.94
C PRO A 125 -3.62 4.07 9.88
N LEU A 126 -3.12 5.27 9.60
CA LEU A 126 -3.70 6.12 8.56
C LEU A 126 -3.47 5.52 7.16
N PRO A 127 -4.48 5.53 6.27
CA PRO A 127 -4.38 4.95 4.91
C PRO A 127 -3.51 5.77 3.95
N PHE A 128 -2.70 6.69 4.47
CA PHE A 128 -1.81 7.57 3.73
C PHE A 128 -0.53 7.78 4.54
N ARG A 129 0.63 7.82 3.88
CA ARG A 129 1.88 8.18 4.58
C ARG A 129 1.88 9.67 4.93
N PRO A 130 2.36 10.05 6.14
CA PRO A 130 2.53 11.46 6.47
C PRO A 130 3.56 12.11 5.53
N ARG A 131 3.40 13.41 5.31
CA ARG A 131 4.33 14.18 4.46
C ARG A 131 5.58 14.42 5.29
N ARG A 132 6.73 13.84 4.90
CA ARG A 132 8.04 14.21 5.45
C ARG A 132 8.20 15.73 5.32
N LYS A 133 8.10 16.45 6.43
CA LYS A 133 8.52 17.85 6.50
C LYS A 133 10.03 17.82 6.39
N LEU A 134 10.58 18.37 5.31
CA LEU A 134 12.00 18.67 5.23
C LEU A 134 12.22 19.84 6.17
N SER A 135 12.96 19.59 7.26
CA SER A 135 13.47 20.59 8.20
C SER A 135 14.95 20.82 7.91
#